data_AF-A0A529Y802-F1
#
_entry.id   AF-A0A529Y802-F1
#
_cell.length_a   1.000
_cell.length_b   1.000
_cell.length_c   1.000
_cell.angle_alpha   90.00
_cell.angle_beta   90.00
_cell.angle_gamma   90.00
#
_symmetry.space_group_name_H-M   'P 1'
#
loop_
_entity.id
_entity.type
_entity.pdbx_description
1 polymer ?
#
loop_
_entity_poly.entity_id
_entity_poly.type
_entity_poly.pdbx_seq_one_letter_code
_entity_poly.pdbx_strand_id
1 'polypeptide(L)'
;EADGTIVAVDLGIAGRLGKKERRFLAEILYGFIVRDYQRVAEVHFGAGYVPRQHNVSAFAQAIRAIGEPIHGQSADTISMAKLLTLLFEVTELFDMATRPELILLQKTMVVVEGVARTLDPAFNMWKTSEPVVGDWIAGNLGPRGLLTDARDGAKALLALARQAPDLAARTDRLSREIDLMAENGLRFDEATARAIGKAEARHTRSGRVALWVIALTLIYIAWKLL
;
A
#
# COMPACT_ATOMS: atom_id res chain seq x y z
N GLU A 1 25.55 33.48 5.08
CA GLU A 1 25.85 34.89 5.34
C GLU A 1 27.04 35.01 6.29
N ALA A 2 27.67 36.18 6.37
CA ALA A 2 28.87 36.41 7.20
C ALA A 2 28.62 36.23 8.72
N ASP A 3 27.35 36.24 9.14
CA ASP A 3 26.89 36.01 10.52
C ASP A 3 26.63 34.53 10.84
N GLY A 4 26.86 33.61 9.89
CA GLY A 4 26.58 32.18 10.04
C GLY A 4 25.16 31.76 9.63
N THR A 5 24.33 32.67 9.12
CA THR A 5 23.01 32.31 8.60
C THR A 5 23.13 31.41 7.36
N ILE A 6 22.45 30.26 7.39
CA ILE A 6 22.36 29.32 6.26
C ILE A 6 21.12 29.67 5.43
N VAL A 7 21.31 29.91 4.13
CA VAL A 7 20.24 30.22 3.18
C VAL A 7 20.14 29.08 2.17
N ALA A 8 18.95 28.48 2.05
CA ALA A 8 18.68 27.47 1.02
C ALA A 8 18.42 28.16 -0.33
N VAL A 9 19.22 27.83 -1.34
CA VAL A 9 19.19 28.48 -2.67
C VAL A 9 18.49 27.62 -3.73
N ASP A 10 18.55 26.29 -3.60
CA ASP A 10 17.97 25.35 -4.57
C ASP A 10 17.06 24.32 -3.87
N LEU A 11 15.89 24.09 -4.47
CA LEU A 11 14.86 23.15 -4.05
C LEU A 11 14.43 22.20 -5.18
N GLY A 12 15.22 22.09 -6.26
CA GLY A 12 14.87 21.33 -7.47
C GLY A 12 14.68 19.82 -7.25
N ILE A 13 15.21 19.27 -6.16
CA ILE A 13 15.05 17.86 -5.77
C ILE A 13 14.08 17.66 -4.58
N ALA A 14 13.30 18.68 -4.23
CA ALA A 14 12.36 18.59 -3.11
C ALA A 14 11.23 17.59 -3.40
N GLY A 15 11.08 16.61 -2.51
CA GLY A 15 9.99 15.63 -2.53
C GLY A 15 8.81 16.02 -1.64
N ARG A 16 7.71 15.27 -1.73
CA ARG A 16 6.57 15.38 -0.82
C ARG A 16 6.44 14.09 -0.01
N LEU A 17 6.37 14.21 1.31
CA LEU A 17 6.08 13.09 2.21
C LEU A 17 4.68 13.25 2.79
N GLY A 18 3.84 12.23 2.57
CA GLY A 18 2.50 12.17 3.13
C GLY A 18 2.51 11.95 4.65
N LYS A 19 1.36 12.13 5.30
CA LYS A 19 1.23 12.01 6.77
C LYS A 19 1.64 10.62 7.25
N LYS A 20 1.27 9.57 6.50
CA LYS A 20 1.58 8.17 6.83
C LYS A 20 3.08 7.89 6.73
N GLU A 21 3.72 8.34 5.66
CA GLU A 21 5.16 8.17 5.42
C GLU A 21 5.98 8.91 6.48
N ARG A 22 5.59 10.14 6.83
CA ARG A 22 6.26 10.90 7.90
C ARG A 22 6.17 10.19 9.25
N ARG A 23 5.00 9.66 9.60
CA ARG A 23 4.80 8.93 10.85
C ARG A 23 5.67 7.69 10.90
N PHE A 24 5.65 6.90 9.82
CA PHE A 24 6.47 5.71 9.70
C PHE A 24 7.96 6.02 9.84
N LEU A 25 8.45 7.03 9.13
CA LEU A 25 9.86 7.43 9.19
C LEU A 25 10.24 7.88 10.60
N ALA A 26 9.39 8.65 11.26
CA ALA A 26 9.63 9.08 12.63
C ALA A 26 9.64 7.91 13.62
N GLU A 27 8.73 6.94 13.51
CA GLU A 27 8.72 5.76 14.38
C GLU A 27 9.98 4.90 14.19
N ILE A 28 10.49 4.77 12.95
CA ILE A 28 11.77 4.10 12.68
C ILE A 28 12.93 4.85 13.31
N LEU A 29 13.04 6.15 13.03
CA LEU A 29 14.14 6.98 13.54
C LEU A 29 14.15 6.97 15.07
N TYR A 30 12.97 7.07 15.69
CA TYR A 30 12.84 6.96 17.14
C TYR A 30 13.31 5.63 17.67
N GLY A 31 12.88 4.53 17.04
CA GLY A 31 13.28 3.18 17.43
C GLY A 31 14.80 2.99 17.38
N PHE A 32 15.49 3.60 16.41
CA PHE A 32 16.96 3.63 16.37
C PHE A 32 17.58 4.49 17.49
N ILE A 33 16.96 5.62 17.84
CA ILE A 33 17.41 6.49 18.94
C ILE A 33 17.29 5.77 20.29
N VAL A 34 16.14 5.17 20.59
CA VAL A 34 15.90 4.47 21.87
C VAL A 34 16.39 3.01 21.88
N ARG A 35 17.00 2.56 20.78
CA ARG A 35 17.48 1.18 20.55
C ARG A 35 16.38 0.11 20.64
N ASP A 36 15.14 0.47 20.31
CA ASP A 36 14.02 -0.45 20.20
C ASP A 36 13.93 -1.03 18.78
N TYR A 37 14.85 -1.93 18.45
CA TYR A 37 14.91 -2.58 17.14
C TYR A 37 13.71 -3.49 16.86
N GLN A 38 13.03 -3.98 17.90
CA GLN A 38 11.81 -4.77 17.77
C GLN A 38 10.69 -3.87 17.21
N ARG A 39 10.53 -2.68 17.77
CA ARG A 39 9.57 -1.70 17.26
C ARG A 39 9.90 -1.28 15.83
N VAL A 40 11.17 -1.05 15.52
CA VAL A 40 11.60 -0.74 14.14
C VAL A 40 11.15 -1.85 13.18
N ALA A 41 11.38 -3.12 13.54
CA ALA A 41 10.94 -4.24 12.73
C ALA A 41 9.41 -4.27 12.53
N GLU A 42 8.64 -4.18 13.61
CA GLU A 42 7.17 -4.15 13.53
C GLU A 42 6.63 -3.06 12.61
N VAL A 43 7.24 -1.88 12.68
CA VAL A 43 6.87 -0.73 11.84
C VAL A 43 7.15 -1.05 10.36
N HIS A 44 8.30 -1.63 10.01
CA HIS A 44 8.63 -2.05 8.64
C HIS A 44 7.64 -3.08 8.05
N PHE A 45 7.21 -4.05 8.86
CA PHE A 45 6.16 -5.01 8.46
C PHE A 45 4.79 -4.33 8.35
N GLY A 46 4.45 -3.43 9.28
CA GLY A 46 3.21 -2.68 9.30
C GLY A 46 3.03 -1.75 8.09
N ALA A 47 4.13 -1.22 7.55
CA ALA A 47 4.13 -0.43 6.31
C ALA A 47 4.15 -1.27 5.03
N GLY A 48 4.37 -2.59 5.15
CA GLY A 48 4.45 -3.50 4.01
C GLY A 48 5.76 -3.39 3.22
N TYR A 49 6.85 -2.97 3.85
CA TYR A 49 8.17 -2.95 3.22
C TYR A 49 8.82 -4.33 3.23
N VAL A 50 8.60 -5.07 4.31
CA VAL A 50 9.03 -6.46 4.44
C VAL A 50 7.80 -7.35 4.22
N PRO A 51 7.85 -8.32 3.30
CA PRO A 51 6.79 -9.30 3.12
C PRO A 51 6.49 -10.08 4.41
N ARG A 52 5.21 -10.37 4.66
CA ARG A 52 4.75 -11.05 5.89
C ARG A 52 5.25 -12.49 6.06
N GLN A 53 5.83 -13.10 5.02
CA GLN A 53 6.44 -14.42 5.12
C GLN A 53 7.72 -14.43 5.97
N HIS A 54 8.37 -13.27 6.15
CA HIS A 54 9.60 -13.15 6.92
C HIS A 54 9.33 -13.06 8.42
N ASN A 55 10.32 -13.47 9.22
CA ASN A 55 10.22 -13.44 10.68
C ASN A 55 10.61 -12.05 11.23
N VAL A 56 9.70 -11.43 11.99
CA VAL A 56 9.89 -10.10 12.59
C VAL A 56 11.11 -10.05 13.52
N SER A 57 11.29 -11.07 14.36
CA SER A 57 12.41 -11.12 15.31
C SER A 57 13.75 -11.29 14.59
N ALA A 58 13.80 -12.09 13.52
CA ALA A 58 15.00 -12.22 12.69
C ALA A 58 15.36 -10.89 12.02
N PHE A 59 14.36 -10.18 11.49
CA PHE A 59 14.56 -8.85 10.93
C PHE A 59 15.02 -7.83 11.97
N ALA A 60 14.47 -7.87 13.19
CA ALA A 60 14.91 -7.03 14.29
C ALA A 60 16.39 -7.26 14.67
N GLN A 61 16.89 -8.50 14.57
CA GLN A 61 18.31 -8.79 14.78
C GLN A 61 19.19 -8.21 13.65
N ALA A 62 18.74 -8.32 12.40
CA ALA A 62 19.43 -7.71 11.27
C ALA A 62 19.50 -6.18 11.41
N ILE A 63 18.40 -5.54 11.79
CA ILE A 63 18.35 -4.11 12.10
C ILE A 63 19.30 -3.77 13.26
N ARG A 64 19.32 -4.56 14.35
CA ARG A 64 20.24 -4.35 15.48
C ARG A 64 21.70 -4.41 15.02
N ALA A 65 22.05 -5.36 14.15
CA ALA A 65 23.41 -5.49 13.62
C ALA A 65 23.85 -4.25 12.82
N ILE A 66 22.91 -3.53 12.21
CA ILE A 66 23.15 -2.23 11.54
C ILE A 66 23.19 -1.08 12.55
N GLY A 67 22.24 -1.06 13.48
CA GLY A 67 21.97 0.05 14.41
C GLY A 67 22.95 0.17 15.57
N GLU A 68 23.44 -0.94 16.13
CA GLU A 68 24.31 -0.88 17.31
C GLU A 68 25.70 -0.29 17.01
N PRO A 69 26.37 -0.62 15.88
CA PRO A 69 27.67 -0.03 15.55
C PRO A 69 27.62 1.49 15.36
N ILE A 70 26.50 2.00 14.83
CA ILE A 70 26.30 3.43 14.53
C ILE A 70 25.84 4.25 15.73
N HIS A 71 25.36 3.56 16.76
CA HIS A 71 24.86 4.20 17.96
C HIS A 71 26.01 4.46 18.95
N GLY A 72 26.26 5.73 19.26
CA GLY A 72 27.22 6.14 20.31
C GLY A 72 28.69 6.19 19.88
N GLN A 73 29.04 5.84 18.64
CA GLN A 73 30.37 6.09 18.08
C GLN A 73 30.40 7.40 17.28
N SER A 74 31.55 8.08 17.27
CA SER A 74 31.79 9.16 16.31
C SER A 74 31.81 8.55 14.91
N ALA A 75 31.20 9.22 13.95
CA ALA A 75 30.96 8.62 12.64
C ALA A 75 32.28 8.35 11.88
N ASP A 76 33.39 8.93 12.34
CA ASP A 76 34.79 8.78 11.90
C ASP A 76 35.36 7.36 12.13
N THR A 77 34.78 6.55 13.02
CA THR A 77 35.18 5.14 13.19
C THR A 77 34.39 4.16 12.32
N ILE A 78 33.35 4.63 11.62
CA ILE A 78 32.44 3.76 10.87
C ILE A 78 32.66 3.91 9.38
N SER A 79 33.01 2.80 8.72
CA SER A 79 33.04 2.75 7.26
C SER A 79 31.63 2.88 6.70
N MET A 80 31.35 4.03 6.06
CA MET A 80 30.09 4.27 5.35
C MET A 80 29.85 3.21 4.26
N ALA A 81 30.91 2.75 3.59
CA ALA A 81 30.83 1.67 2.60
C ALA A 81 30.29 0.37 3.24
N LYS A 82 30.79 0.00 4.43
CA LYS A 82 30.34 -1.18 5.15
C LYS A 82 28.87 -1.07 5.59
N LEU A 83 28.46 0.11 6.07
CA LEU A 83 27.08 0.39 6.48
C LEU A 83 26.12 0.29 5.28
N LEU A 84 26.48 0.89 4.14
CA LEU A 84 25.69 0.79 2.90
C LEU A 84 25.59 -0.65 2.40
N THR A 85 26.69 -1.43 2.43
CA THR A 85 26.66 -2.85 2.10
C THR A 85 25.69 -3.62 3.00
N LEU A 86 25.78 -3.43 4.32
CA LEU A 86 24.88 -4.06 5.29
C LEU A 86 23.40 -3.70 5.04
N LEU A 87 23.12 -2.44 4.72
CA LEU A 87 21.76 -2.02 4.36
C LEU A 87 21.27 -2.78 3.13
N PHE A 88 22.05 -2.85 2.04
CA PHE A 88 21.67 -3.59 0.83
C PHE A 88 21.50 -5.08 1.08
N GLU A 89 22.43 -5.71 1.81
CA GLU A 89 22.34 -7.13 2.18
C GLU A 89 21.05 -7.45 2.96
N VAL A 90 20.70 -6.62 3.95
CA VAL A 90 19.45 -6.80 4.71
C VAL A 90 18.22 -6.55 3.84
N THR A 91 18.29 -5.57 2.94
CA THR A 91 17.19 -5.27 2.00
C THR A 91 16.92 -6.48 1.09
N GLU A 92 17.99 -7.12 0.60
CA GLU A 92 17.91 -8.32 -0.25
C GLU A 92 17.47 -9.56 0.54
N LEU A 93 18.08 -9.81 1.71
CA LEU A 93 17.79 -10.97 2.57
C LEU A 93 16.32 -11.05 2.99
N PHE A 94 15.65 -9.91 3.15
CA PHE A 94 14.27 -9.82 3.60
C PHE A 94 13.29 -9.43 2.49
N ASP A 95 13.69 -9.57 1.22
CA ASP A 95 12.88 -9.27 0.03
C ASP A 95 12.17 -7.90 0.12
N MET A 96 12.89 -6.89 0.62
CA MET A 96 12.28 -5.59 0.86
C MET A 96 11.93 -4.91 -0.47
N ALA A 97 10.69 -4.44 -0.58
CA ALA A 97 10.27 -3.69 -1.76
C ALA A 97 11.06 -2.39 -1.85
N THR A 98 11.91 -2.27 -2.88
CA THR A 98 12.73 -1.09 -3.10
C THR A 98 11.84 0.10 -3.45
N ARG A 99 11.90 1.14 -2.62
CA ARG A 99 11.24 2.42 -2.88
C ARG A 99 12.26 3.44 -3.37
N PRO A 100 12.18 3.94 -4.61
CA PRO A 100 13.10 4.93 -5.14
C PRO A 100 13.23 6.18 -4.25
N GLU A 101 12.17 6.55 -3.54
CA GLU A 101 12.13 7.69 -2.63
C GLU A 101 13.06 7.49 -1.42
N LEU A 102 13.21 6.25 -0.95
CA LEU A 102 14.11 5.92 0.17
C LEU A 102 15.58 5.90 -0.26
N ILE A 103 15.85 5.47 -1.50
CA ILE A 103 17.20 5.55 -2.08
C ILE A 103 17.61 7.02 -2.25
N LEU A 104 16.69 7.87 -2.70
CA LEU A 104 16.95 9.31 -2.81
C LEU A 104 17.23 9.92 -1.43
N LEU A 105 16.44 9.56 -0.41
CA LEU A 105 16.67 10.00 0.96
C LEU A 105 18.05 9.56 1.48
N GLN A 106 18.46 8.31 1.21
CA GLN A 106 19.78 7.81 1.57
C GLN A 106 20.90 8.61 0.89
N LYS A 107 20.78 8.89 -0.42
CA LYS A 107 21.73 9.76 -1.14
C LYS A 107 21.80 11.13 -0.49
N THR A 108 20.66 11.74 -0.17
CA THR A 108 20.61 13.05 0.48
C THR A 108 21.27 13.02 1.87
N MET A 109 21.03 11.99 2.69
CA MET A 109 21.69 11.85 3.99
C MET A 109 23.20 11.73 3.85
N VAL A 110 23.71 10.94 2.89
CA VAL A 110 25.16 10.82 2.63
C VAL A 110 25.77 12.18 2.22
N VAL A 111 25.08 12.94 1.36
CA VAL A 111 25.53 14.27 0.94
C VAL A 111 25.56 15.23 2.12
N VAL A 112 24.49 15.25 2.94
CA VAL A 112 24.39 16.13 4.12
C VAL A 112 25.48 15.79 5.14
N GLU A 113 25.72 14.51 5.41
CA GLU A 113 26.79 14.08 6.31
C GLU A 113 28.18 14.49 5.79
N GLY A 114 28.41 14.31 4.49
CA GLY A 114 29.66 14.74 3.84
C GLY A 114 29.90 16.23 4.02
N VAL A 115 28.90 17.07 3.74
CA VAL A 115 28.99 18.53 3.93
C VAL A 115 29.20 18.87 5.41
N ALA A 116 28.43 18.27 6.33
CA ALA A 116 28.57 18.54 7.76
C ALA A 116 29.99 18.22 8.28
N ARG A 117 30.60 17.12 7.81
CA ARG A 117 31.97 16.74 8.20
C ARG A 117 33.06 17.62 7.60
N THR A 118 32.81 18.27 6.47
CA THR A 118 33.75 19.30 5.98
C THR A 118 33.78 20.54 6.89
N LEU A 119 32.73 20.76 7.67
CA LEU A 119 32.61 21.89 8.61
C LEU A 119 33.05 21.50 10.03
N ASP A 120 32.64 20.32 10.51
CA ASP A 120 33.02 19.76 11.81
C ASP A 120 33.40 18.28 11.63
N PRO A 121 34.70 17.95 11.63
CA PRO A 121 35.15 16.57 11.47
C PRO A 121 34.64 15.59 12.54
N ALA A 122 34.31 16.09 13.74
CA ALA A 122 33.79 15.29 14.85
C ALA A 122 32.24 15.25 14.89
N PHE A 123 31.58 15.76 13.86
CA PHE A 123 30.12 15.84 13.78
C PHE A 123 29.46 14.46 13.91
N ASN A 124 28.53 14.35 14.86
CA ASN A 124 27.70 13.16 15.04
C ASN A 124 26.25 13.46 14.65
N MET A 125 25.82 12.97 13.48
CA MET A 125 24.47 13.18 12.96
C MET A 125 23.38 12.58 13.86
N TRP A 126 23.63 11.42 14.47
CA TRP A 126 22.65 10.74 15.34
C TRP A 126 22.36 11.55 16.61
N LYS A 127 23.42 11.97 17.31
CA LYS A 127 23.29 12.80 18.51
C LYS A 127 22.63 14.16 18.20
N THR A 128 22.98 14.75 17.06
CA THR A 128 22.47 16.08 16.68
C THR A 128 21.00 16.03 16.25
N SER A 129 20.57 14.95 15.61
CA SER A 129 19.19 14.80 15.15
C SER A 129 18.20 14.38 16.24
N GLU A 130 18.68 13.84 17.37
CA GLU A 130 17.87 13.38 18.49
C GLU A 130 16.82 14.41 18.98
N PRO A 131 17.16 15.67 19.33
CA PRO A 131 16.16 16.64 19.78
C PRO A 131 15.16 16.99 18.68
N VAL A 132 15.60 17.11 17.42
CA VAL A 132 14.73 17.46 16.29
C VAL A 132 13.69 16.37 16.02
N VAL A 133 14.13 15.10 16.03
CA VAL A 133 13.26 13.94 15.84
C VAL A 133 12.35 13.76 17.07
N GLY A 134 12.90 13.88 18.27
CA GLY A 134 12.17 13.78 19.54
C GLY A 134 11.03 14.79 19.65
N ASP A 135 11.29 16.07 19.36
CA ASP A 135 10.28 17.13 19.37
C ASP A 135 9.19 16.88 18.34
N TRP A 136 9.57 16.41 17.14
CA TRP A 136 8.61 16.04 16.11
C TRP A 136 7.71 14.91 16.58
N ILE A 137 8.26 13.86 17.20
CA ILE A 137 7.50 12.73 17.73
C ILE A 137 6.59 13.19 18.86
N ALA A 138 7.10 13.95 19.82
CA ALA A 138 6.28 14.49 20.91
C ALA A 138 5.09 15.32 20.36
N GLY A 139 5.32 16.10 19.30
CA GLY A 139 4.29 16.89 18.64
C GLY A 139 3.29 16.09 17.79
N ASN A 140 3.74 15.05 17.08
CA ASN A 140 2.96 14.37 16.03
C ASN A 140 2.47 12.97 16.40
N LEU A 141 3.16 12.29 17.32
CA LEU A 141 2.87 10.94 17.83
C LEU A 141 2.44 10.95 19.30
N GLY A 142 2.71 12.03 20.03
CA GLY A 142 2.27 12.21 21.42
C GLY A 142 0.76 12.48 21.58
N PRO A 143 0.31 12.92 22.77
CA PRO A 143 -1.10 13.15 23.08
C PRO A 143 -1.80 14.11 22.10
N ARG A 144 -1.05 15.11 21.60
CA ARG A 144 -1.52 16.06 20.56
C ARG A 144 -1.76 15.37 19.22
N GLY A 145 -0.87 14.46 18.84
CA GLY A 145 -1.02 13.62 17.65
C GLY A 145 -2.24 12.72 17.75
N LEU A 146 -2.40 12.04 18.89
CA LEU A 146 -3.56 11.19 19.16
C LEU A 146 -4.88 11.98 19.11
N LEU A 147 -4.91 13.19 19.68
CA LEU A 147 -6.09 14.07 19.62
C LEU A 147 -6.41 14.48 18.18
N THR A 148 -5.39 14.78 17.38
CA THR A 148 -5.55 15.13 15.97
C THR A 148 -6.09 13.95 15.18
N ASP A 149 -5.55 12.75 15.39
CA ASP A 149 -6.02 11.51 14.75
C ASP A 149 -7.45 11.16 15.19
N ALA A 150 -7.79 11.33 16.47
CA ALA A 150 -9.15 11.14 16.98
C ALA A 150 -10.13 12.12 16.35
N ARG A 151 -9.73 13.39 16.18
CA ARG A 151 -10.55 14.40 15.48
C ARG A 151 -10.76 14.03 14.01
N ASP A 152 -9.71 13.58 13.33
CA ASP A 152 -9.80 13.16 11.92
C ASP A 152 -10.69 11.91 11.79
N GLY A 153 -10.56 10.93 12.69
CA GLY A 153 -11.41 9.76 12.78
C GLY A 153 -12.87 10.09 13.07
N ALA A 154 -13.13 11.02 13.99
CA ALA A 154 -14.48 11.49 14.29
C ALA A 154 -15.12 12.19 13.08
N LYS A 155 -14.36 12.99 12.33
CA LYS A 155 -14.86 13.59 11.07
C LYS A 155 -15.18 12.52 10.02
N ALA A 156 -14.34 11.49 9.89
CA ALA A 156 -14.59 10.38 8.97
C ALA A 156 -15.85 9.61 9.36
N LEU A 157 -16.03 9.31 10.66
CA LEU A 157 -17.24 8.69 11.18
C LEU A 157 -18.48 9.56 10.95
N LEU A 158 -18.38 10.88 11.15
CA LEU A 158 -19.47 11.81 10.88
C LEU A 158 -19.83 11.83 9.38
N ALA A 159 -18.83 11.81 8.51
CA ALA A 159 -19.03 11.74 7.06
C ALA A 159 -19.73 10.42 6.66
N LEU A 160 -19.31 9.30 7.24
CA LEU A 160 -19.97 8.00 7.05
C LEU A 160 -21.40 8.01 7.58
N ALA A 161 -21.64 8.56 8.77
CA ALA A 161 -22.98 8.66 9.35
C ALA A 161 -23.92 9.51 8.49
N ARG A 162 -23.41 10.59 7.88
CA ARG A 162 -24.17 11.39 6.91
C ARG A 162 -24.50 10.63 5.62
N GLN A 163 -23.66 9.68 5.22
CA GLN A 163 -23.87 8.84 4.03
C GLN A 163 -24.67 7.56 4.34
N ALA A 164 -24.80 7.20 5.62
CA ALA A 164 -25.54 6.01 6.07
C ALA A 164 -27.00 5.94 5.55
N PRO A 165 -27.83 7.02 5.58
CA PRO A 165 -29.19 6.93 5.05
C PRO A 165 -29.23 6.63 3.55
N ASP A 166 -28.31 7.17 2.75
CA ASP A 166 -28.22 6.87 1.32
C ASP A 166 -27.78 5.43 1.08
N LEU A 167 -26.84 4.92 1.87
CA LEU A 167 -26.42 3.52 1.81
C LEU A 167 -27.58 2.58 2.19
N ALA A 168 -28.30 2.88 3.26
CA ALA A 168 -29.48 2.13 3.67
C ALA A 168 -30.57 2.14 2.59
N ALA A 169 -30.85 3.30 1.98
CA ALA A 169 -31.82 3.41 0.90
C ALA A 169 -31.40 2.65 -0.37
N ARG A 170 -30.10 2.54 -0.65
CA ARG A 170 -29.58 1.74 -1.77
C ARG A 170 -29.70 0.24 -1.47
N THR A 171 -29.36 -0.18 -0.25
CA THR A 171 -29.50 -1.57 0.18
C THR A 171 -30.97 -2.01 0.19
N ASP A 172 -31.88 -1.15 0.66
CA ASP A 172 -33.31 -1.44 0.68
C ASP A 172 -33.89 -1.59 -0.74
N ARG A 173 -33.45 -0.74 -1.68
CA ARG A 173 -33.80 -0.89 -3.10
C ARG A 173 -33.27 -2.19 -3.69
N LEU A 174 -32.02 -2.53 -3.40
CA LEU A 174 -31.40 -3.77 -3.88
C LEU A 174 -32.12 -5.01 -3.32
N SER A 175 -32.49 -5.00 -2.03
CA SER A 175 -33.25 -6.09 -1.41
C SER A 175 -34.59 -6.28 -2.09
N ARG A 176 -35.36 -5.20 -2.29
CA ARG A 176 -36.65 -5.28 -2.98
C ARG A 176 -36.52 -5.78 -4.41
N GLU A 177 -35.48 -5.37 -5.12
CA GLU A 177 -35.24 -5.83 -6.49
C GLU A 177 -34.91 -7.34 -6.52
N ILE A 178 -34.12 -7.82 -5.56
CA ILE A 178 -33.82 -9.25 -5.38
C ILE A 178 -35.08 -10.05 -4.99
N ASP A 179 -35.91 -9.54 -4.07
CA ASP A 179 -37.15 -10.19 -3.66
C ASP A 179 -38.15 -10.28 -4.82
N LEU A 180 -38.29 -9.20 -5.59
CA LEU A 180 -39.13 -9.16 -6.80
C LEU A 180 -38.64 -10.14 -7.88
N MET A 181 -37.32 -10.30 -8.03
CA MET A 181 -36.72 -11.31 -8.90
C MET A 181 -36.96 -12.74 -8.41
N ALA A 182 -36.99 -12.96 -7.10
CA ALA A 182 -37.23 -14.28 -6.51
C ALA A 182 -38.71 -14.71 -6.63
N GLU A 183 -39.65 -13.78 -6.47
CA GLU A 183 -41.09 -14.06 -6.58
C GLU A 183 -41.58 -14.16 -8.02
N ASN A 184 -41.12 -13.25 -8.91
CA ASN A 184 -41.65 -13.12 -10.27
C ASN A 184 -40.70 -13.66 -11.36
N GLY A 185 -39.55 -14.20 -10.96
CA GLY A 185 -38.47 -14.59 -11.87
C GLY A 185 -37.73 -13.38 -12.46
N LEU A 186 -36.59 -13.66 -13.11
CA LEU A 186 -35.78 -12.63 -13.76
C LEU A 186 -36.55 -11.99 -14.94
N ARG A 187 -37.04 -10.76 -14.74
CA ARG A 187 -37.58 -9.94 -15.83
C ARG A 187 -36.43 -9.37 -16.64
N PHE A 188 -36.08 -10.06 -17.71
CA PHE A 188 -35.17 -9.51 -18.71
C PHE A 188 -35.80 -8.27 -19.35
N ASP A 189 -34.97 -7.27 -19.61
CA ASP A 189 -35.39 -6.13 -20.42
C ASP A 189 -35.82 -6.61 -21.82
N GLU A 190 -36.64 -5.80 -22.49
CA GLU A 190 -37.25 -6.19 -23.76
C GLU A 190 -36.21 -6.48 -24.86
N ALA A 191 -35.03 -5.85 -24.81
CA ALA A 191 -33.96 -6.11 -25.75
C ALA A 191 -33.29 -7.47 -25.48
N THR A 192 -33.04 -7.81 -24.22
CA THR A 192 -32.52 -9.12 -23.82
C THR A 192 -33.51 -10.25 -24.12
N ALA A 193 -34.80 -10.07 -23.83
CA ALA A 193 -35.84 -11.06 -24.16
C ALA A 193 -35.94 -11.30 -25.68
N ARG A 194 -35.90 -10.23 -26.49
CA ARG A 194 -35.89 -10.34 -27.96
C ARG A 194 -34.61 -10.98 -28.50
N ALA A 195 -33.45 -10.74 -27.88
CA ALA A 195 -32.18 -11.35 -28.27
C ALA A 195 -32.18 -12.86 -28.03
N ILE A 196 -32.66 -13.29 -26.85
CA ILE A 196 -32.83 -14.71 -26.50
C ILE A 196 -33.83 -15.37 -27.47
N GLY A 197 -34.99 -14.76 -27.68
CA GLY A 197 -36.00 -15.28 -28.63
C GLY A 197 -35.49 -15.39 -30.07
N LYS A 198 -34.67 -14.44 -30.54
CA LYS A 198 -34.02 -14.51 -31.86
C LYS A 198 -32.96 -15.61 -31.96
N ALA A 199 -32.24 -15.89 -30.87
CA ALA A 199 -31.26 -16.96 -30.82
C ALA A 199 -31.95 -18.35 -30.82
N GLU A 200 -33.03 -18.49 -30.05
CA GLU A 200 -33.79 -19.74 -29.97
C GLU A 200 -34.54 -20.07 -31.26
N ALA A 201 -35.07 -19.06 -31.97
CA ALA A 201 -35.70 -19.22 -33.27
C ALA A 201 -34.75 -19.78 -34.35
N ARG A 202 -33.43 -19.60 -34.22
CA ARG A 202 -32.45 -20.22 -35.14
C ARG A 202 -32.29 -21.71 -34.88
N HIS A 203 -32.33 -22.14 -33.61
CA HIS A 203 -32.22 -23.56 -33.25
C HIS A 203 -33.47 -24.37 -33.60
N THR A 204 -34.67 -23.78 -33.50
CA THR A 204 -35.92 -24.48 -33.88
C THR A 204 -36.04 -24.69 -35.39
N ARG A 205 -35.45 -23.80 -36.19
CA ARG A 205 -35.43 -23.94 -37.66
C ARG A 205 -34.63 -25.15 -38.12
N SER A 206 -33.46 -25.43 -37.53
CA SER A 206 -32.69 -26.63 -37.86
C SER A 206 -33.38 -27.90 -37.37
N GLY A 207 -34.01 -27.88 -36.20
CA GLY A 207 -34.82 -29.00 -35.69
C GLY A 207 -36.01 -29.37 -36.59
N ARG A 208 -36.72 -28.36 -37.13
CA ARG A 208 -37.80 -28.59 -38.10
C ARG A 208 -37.31 -29.18 -39.42
N VAL A 209 -36.16 -28.72 -39.92
CA VAL A 209 -35.56 -29.30 -41.14
C VAL A 209 -35.15 -30.75 -40.91
N ALA A 210 -34.56 -31.06 -39.75
CA ALA A 210 -34.21 -32.44 -39.39
C ALA A 210 -35.45 -33.36 -39.34
N LEU A 211 -36.56 -32.88 -38.77
CA LEU A 211 -37.84 -33.61 -38.76
C LEU A 211 -38.37 -33.89 -40.18
N TRP A 212 -38.28 -32.90 -41.09
CA TRP A 212 -38.67 -33.10 -42.49
C TRP A 212 -37.76 -34.08 -43.23
N VAL A 213 -36.45 -34.04 -42.96
CA VAL A 213 -35.48 -34.99 -43.54
C VAL A 213 -35.77 -36.42 -43.04
N ILE A 214 -36.05 -36.59 -41.75
CA ILE A 214 -36.47 -37.88 -41.17
C ILE A 214 -37.77 -38.37 -41.81
N ALA A 215 -38.78 -37.51 -41.95
CA ALA A 215 -40.04 -37.87 -42.58
C ALA A 215 -39.85 -38.31 -44.05
N LEU A 216 -39.05 -37.58 -44.84
CA LEU A 216 -38.75 -37.92 -46.23
C LEU A 216 -37.94 -39.20 -46.37
N THR A 217 -36.98 -39.44 -45.49
CA THR A 217 -36.20 -40.69 -45.48
C THR A 217 -37.07 -41.90 -45.14
N LEU A 218 -37.99 -41.77 -44.18
CA LEU A 218 -38.96 -42.83 -43.88
C LEU A 218 -39.88 -43.13 -45.07
N ILE A 219 -40.36 -42.10 -45.79
CA ILE A 219 -41.17 -42.27 -47.00
C ILE A 219 -40.36 -42.99 -48.10
N TYR A 220 -39.10 -42.60 -48.30
CA TYR A 220 -38.23 -43.24 -49.30
C TYR A 220 -37.97 -44.71 -48.99
N ILE A 221 -37.70 -45.04 -47.72
CA ILE A 221 -37.52 -46.43 -47.27
C ILE A 221 -38.81 -47.25 -47.52
N ALA A 222 -39.97 -46.70 -47.19
CA ALA A 222 -41.26 -47.36 -47.42
C ALA A 222 -41.52 -47.61 -48.91
N TRP A 223 -41.18 -46.66 -49.79
CA TRP A 223 -41.33 -46.83 -51.24
C TRP A 223 -40.39 -47.88 -51.83
N LYS A 224 -39.19 -48.06 -51.27
CA LYS A 224 -38.22 -49.06 -51.74
C LYS A 224 -38.52 -50.48 -51.27
N LEU A 225 -39.39 -50.64 -50.27
CA LEU A 225 -39.83 -51.92 -49.70
C LEU A 225 -41.11 -52.47 -50.36
N LEU A 226 -41.75 -51.66 -51.21
CA LEU A 226 -42.93 -51.98 -52.02
C LEU A 226 -42.51 -52.32 -53.45
#